data_AF-A0A967V7Z8-F1
#
_entry.id   AF-A0A967V7Z8-F1
#
_cell.length_a   1.000
_cell.length_b   1.000
_cell.length_c   1.000
_cell.angle_alpha   90.00
_cell.angle_beta   90.00
_cell.angle_gamma   90.00
#
_symmetry.space_group_name_H-M   'P 1'
#
loop_
_entity.id
_entity.type
_entity.pdbx_description
1 polymer ?
#
loop_
_entity_poly.entity_id
_entity_poly.type
_entity_poly.pdbx_seq_one_letter_code
_entity_poly.pdbx_strand_id
1 'polypeptide(L)' 'MERFHQQVKGAKEFAKASKGMLVMPNVVKGAFIIGGEYGEGALRVGGKSVDYYNIISGSIGFQIGGQSKDIILLFMTDE' A
#
# COMPACT_ATOMS: atom_id res chain seq x y z
N MET A 1 -4.47 4.70 -6.87
CA MET A 1 -5.96 4.66 -6.81
C MET A 1 -6.58 4.16 -8.09
N GLU A 2 -6.13 4.61 -9.27
CA GLU A 2 -6.65 4.10 -10.54
C GLU A 2 -6.41 2.59 -10.71
N ARG A 3 -5.17 2.12 -10.48
CA ARG A 3 -4.83 0.68 -10.50
C ARG A 3 -5.72 -0.14 -9.58
N PHE A 4 -5.99 0.35 -8.37
CA PHE A 4 -6.88 -0.31 -7.41
C PHE A 4 -8.31 -0.45 -7.96
N HIS A 5 -8.88 0.62 -8.49
CA HIS A 5 -10.22 0.58 -9.09
C HIS A 5 -10.31 -0.30 -10.34
N GLN A 6 -9.22 -0.46 -11.08
CA GLN A 6 -9.17 -1.30 -12.27
C GLN A 6 -8.93 -2.78 -11.95
N GLN A 7 -8.09 -3.08 -10.95
CA GLN A 7 -7.66 -4.45 -10.64
C GLN A 7 -8.52 -5.15 -9.59
N VAL A 8 -9.20 -4.40 -8.71
CA VAL A 8 -10.03 -4.96 -7.64
C VAL A 8 -11.51 -4.72 -7.94
N LYS A 9 -12.25 -5.80 -8.20
CA LYS A 9 -13.70 -5.75 -8.36
C LYS A 9 -14.33 -5.30 -7.02
N GLY A 10 -15.19 -4.30 -7.06
CA GLY A 10 -15.79 -3.75 -5.84
C GLY A 10 -14.92 -2.72 -5.11
N ALA A 11 -13.78 -2.32 -5.68
CA ALA A 11 -12.84 -1.39 -5.06
C ALA A 11 -13.48 -0.06 -4.60
N LYS A 12 -14.41 0.48 -5.41
CA LYS A 12 -15.10 1.73 -5.09
C LYS A 12 -16.02 1.56 -3.89
N GLU A 13 -16.69 0.42 -3.80
CA GLU A 13 -17.59 0.05 -2.71
C GLU A 13 -16.80 -0.14 -1.41
N PHE A 14 -15.68 -0.87 -1.45
CA PHE A 14 -14.80 -1.02 -0.29
C PHE A 14 -14.20 0.31 0.17
N ALA A 15 -13.70 1.14 -0.75
CA ALA A 15 -13.17 2.46 -0.40
C ALA A 15 -14.24 3.35 0.24
N LYS A 16 -15.48 3.31 -0.27
CA LYS A 16 -16.61 4.05 0.31
C LYS A 16 -17.04 3.53 1.67
N ALA A 17 -16.98 2.21 1.88
CA ALA A 17 -17.37 1.58 3.14
C ALA A 17 -16.29 1.67 4.23
N SER A 18 -15.03 1.90 3.85
CA SER A 18 -13.93 2.04 4.80
C SER A 18 -14.06 3.30 5.66
N LYS A 19 -13.66 3.20 6.93
CA LYS A 19 -13.53 4.31 7.87
C LYS A 19 -12.23 5.09 7.66
N GLY A 20 -11.20 4.40 7.20
CA GLY A 20 -9.95 5.00 6.77
C GLY A 20 -9.23 4.11 5.76
N MET A 21 -8.28 4.69 5.03
CA MET A 21 -7.47 3.95 4.07
C MET A 21 -6.02 4.41 4.14
N LEU A 22 -5.10 3.50 4.46
CA LEU A 22 -3.66 3.75 4.31
C LEU A 22 -3.23 3.38 2.90
N VAL A 23 -2.70 4.37 2.20
CA VAL A 23 -2.35 4.27 0.77
C VAL A 23 -0.86 4.47 0.61
N MET A 24 -0.15 3.41 0.25
CA MET A 24 1.28 3.45 -0.07
C MET A 24 1.47 3.11 -1.56
N PRO A 25 1.54 4.12 -2.44
CA PRO A 25 1.79 3.89 -3.85
C PRO A 25 3.27 3.54 -4.10
N ASN A 26 3.53 2.78 -5.16
CA ASN A 26 4.89 2.54 -5.66
C ASN A 26 5.89 2.00 -4.61
N VAL A 27 5.43 1.14 -3.71
CA VAL A 27 6.30 0.44 -2.77
C VAL A 27 7.28 -0.40 -3.58
N VAL A 28 8.57 -0.08 -3.46
CA VAL A 28 9.64 -0.70 -4.23
C VAL A 28 10.23 -1.84 -3.42
N LYS A 29 10.19 -3.03 -3.99
CA LYS A 29 10.91 -4.20 -3.53
C LYS A 29 12.11 -4.43 -4.44
N GLY A 30 13.32 -4.40 -3.88
CA GLY A 30 14.56 -4.64 -4.63
C GLY A 30 15.50 -5.57 -3.86
N ALA A 31 16.06 -6.57 -4.54
CA ALA A 31 16.98 -7.54 -3.96
C ALA A 31 17.87 -8.18 -5.03
N PHE A 32 19.12 -8.52 -4.68
CA PHE A 32 19.91 -9.53 -5.43
C PHE A 32 20.25 -10.73 -4.54
N ILE A 33 20.50 -10.50 -3.22
CA ILE A 33 20.73 -11.52 -2.18
C ILE A 33 20.10 -11.13 -0.82
N ILE A 34 20.21 -9.85 -0.45
CA ILE A 34 19.45 -9.23 0.64
C ILE A 34 18.44 -8.31 -0.04
N GLY A 35 17.16 -8.57 0.17
CA GLY A 35 16.07 -7.79 -0.37
C GLY A 35 15.53 -6.80 0.61
N GLY A 36 15.33 -5.57 0.18
CA GLY A 36 14.62 -4.54 0.93
C GLY A 36 13.29 -4.21 0.25
N GLU A 37 12.29 -3.86 1.06
CA GLU A 37 11.11 -3.14 0.61
C GLU A 37 11.09 -1.78 1.29
N TYR A 38 10.89 -0.74 0.49
CA TYR A 38 10.69 0.62 0.97
C TYR A 38 9.49 1.25 0.26
N GLY A 39 8.66 1.95 1.03
CA GLY A 39 7.58 2.75 0.48
C GLY A 39 7.05 3.74 1.49
N GLU A 40 6.39 4.77 0.99
CA GLU A 40 5.77 5.81 1.79
C GLU A 40 4.31 5.94 1.40
N GLY A 41 3.49 6.41 2.33
CA GLY A 41 2.06 6.54 2.12
C GLY A 41 1.40 7.47 3.12
N ALA A 42 0.11 7.70 2.88
CA ALA A 42 -0.71 8.54 3.73
C ALA A 42 -1.93 7.76 4.21
N LEU A 43 -2.24 7.91 5.50
CA LEU A 43 -3.52 7.52 6.06
C LEU A 43 -4.55 8.57 5.64
N ARG A 44 -5.63 8.12 5.00
CA ARG A 44 -6.70 8.96 4.50
C ARG A 44 -8.00 8.63 5.22
N VAL A 45 -8.60 9.64 5.86
CA VAL A 45 -9.89 9.54 6.55
C VAL A 45 -10.81 10.64 6.00
N GLY A 46 -12.04 10.28 5.62
CA GLY A 46 -12.98 11.24 5.02
C GLY A 46 -12.44 11.96 3.78
N GLY A 47 -11.58 11.29 3.00
CA GLY A 47 -10.95 11.84 1.80
C GLY A 47 -9.71 12.71 2.02
N LYS A 48 -9.40 13.09 3.27
CA LYS A 48 -8.24 13.92 3.64
C LYS A 48 -7.09 13.06 4.17
N SER A 49 -5.85 13.44 3.86
CA SER A 49 -4.68 12.85 4.53
C SER A 49 -4.61 13.37 5.96
N VAL A 50 -4.52 12.48 6.92
CA VAL A 50 -4.47 12.81 8.35
C VAL A 50 -3.13 12.46 8.99
N ASP A 51 -2.39 11.53 8.37
CA ASP A 51 -1.08 11.09 8.85
C ASP A 51 -0.27 10.43 7.71
N TYR A 52 1.04 10.27 7.90
CA TYR A 52 1.97 9.70 6.91
C TYR A 52 2.78 8.57 7.54
N TYR A 53 2.94 7.49 6.78
CA TYR A 53 3.64 6.29 7.21
C TYR A 53 4.63 5.85 6.15
N ASN A 54 5.73 5.24 6.60
CA ASN A 54 6.62 4.50 5.73
C ASN A 54 6.61 3.01 6.10
N ILE A 55 6.89 2.18 5.11
CA ILE A 55 7.17 0.76 5.29
C ILE A 55 8.63 0.51 4.94
N ILE A 56 9.33 -0.17 5.85
CA ILE A 56 10.70 -0.64 5.64
C ILE A 56 10.73 -2.09 6.06
N SER A 57 11.09 -2.99 5.16
CA SER A 57 11.29 -4.40 5.51
C SER A 57 12.51 -4.98 4.80
N GLY A 58 13.13 -5.98 5.44
CA GLY A 58 14.24 -6.75 4.89
C GLY A 58 13.84 -8.21 4.72
N SER A 59 14.32 -8.86 3.67
CA SER A 59 14.12 -10.28 3.39
C SER A 59 15.40 -10.89 2.84
N ILE A 60 15.68 -12.14 3.18
CA ILE A 60 16.82 -12.89 2.63
C ILE A 60 16.25 -13.85 1.58
N GLY A 61 16.65 -13.72 0.32
CA GLY A 61 16.13 -14.56 -0.76
C GLY A 61 16.52 -14.09 -2.16
N PHE A 62 16.59 -15.06 -3.09
CA PHE A 62 16.97 -14.84 -4.48
C PHE A 62 15.74 -14.38 -5.29
N GLN A 63 15.39 -13.10 -5.21
CA GLN A 63 14.45 -12.50 -6.17
C GLN A 63 15.24 -11.67 -7.18
N ILE A 64 15.31 -12.15 -8.42
CA ILE A 64 15.93 -11.42 -9.52
C ILE A 64 14.92 -10.39 -10.03
N GLY A 65 15.17 -9.12 -9.73
CA GLY A 65 14.43 -7.99 -10.29
C GLY A 65 13.77 -7.08 -9.25
N GLY A 66 13.77 -5.78 -9.53
CA GLY A 66 13.00 -4.80 -8.76
C GLY A 66 11.53 -4.86 -9.15
N GLN A 67 10.63 -4.94 -8.16
CA GLN A 67 9.19 -4.88 -8.37
C GLN A 67 8.61 -3.68 -7.63
N SER A 68 7.65 -3.00 -8.27
CA SER A 68 6.88 -1.92 -7.65
C SER A 68 5.42 -2.33 -7.50
N LYS A 69 4.85 -2.13 -6.31
CA LYS A 69 3.46 -2.48 -6.00
C LYS A 69 2.78 -1.35 -5.24
N ASP A 70 1.46 -1.27 -5.36
CA ASP A 70 0.66 -0.39 -4.50
C ASP A 70 0.17 -1.21 -3.31
N ILE A 71 0.37 -0.73 -2.08
CA ILE A 71 -0.22 -1.30 -0.87
C ILE A 71 -1.37 -0.39 -0.44
N ILE A 72 -2.54 -0.97 -0.26
CA ILE A 72 -3.74 -0.27 0.20
C ILE A 72 -4.34 -1.08 1.35
N LEU A 73 -4.39 -0.50 2.53
CA LEU A 73 -5.05 -1.07 3.71
C LEU A 73 -6.33 -0.30 3.96
N LEU A 74 -7.45 -1.02 4.03
CA LEU A 74 -8.77 -0.48 4.31
C LEU A 74 -9.12 -0.79 5.76
N PHE A 75 -9.33 0.24 6.56
CA PHE A 75 -9.81 0.12 7.93
C PHE A 75 -11.34 0.14 7.88
N MET A 76 -11.97 -1.01 8.15
CA MET A 76 -13.43 -1.17 8.05
C MET A 76 -14.16 -0.88 9.35
N THR A 77 -13.42 -0.82 10.45
CA THR A 77 -13.90 -0.56 11.81
C THR A 77 -13.14 0.62 12.40
N ASP A 78 -13.72 1.24 13.42
CA ASP A 78 -13.12 2.38 14.13
C ASP A 78 -12.26 1.95 15.34
N GLU A 79 -12.26 0.65 15.67
CA GLU A 79 -11.51 0.00 16.75
C GLU A 79 -10.19 -0.61 16.26
#